data_AF-A0A946MD30-F1
#
_entry.id   AF-A0A946MD30-F1
#
_cell.length_a   1.000
_cell.length_b   1.000
_cell.length_c   1.000
_cell.angle_alpha   90.00
_cell.angle_beta   90.00
_cell.angle_gamma   90.00
#
_symmetry.space_group_name_H-M   'P 1'
#
loop_
_entity.id
_entity.type
_entity.pdbx_description
1 polymer ?
#
loop_
_entity_poly.entity_id
_entity_poly.type
_entity_poly.pdbx_seq_one_letter_code
_entity_poly.pdbx_strand_id
1 'polypeptide(L)'
;MKKLSSLNRRQFLQGSGVALSLPTFESFAVAAATADKPLRRILAIGNHLGFHPPAFFPETAGVNYTSSATLKNIEKHRKNFTVFSNLDHGTTGGHSGVNAFLTGIRKEDSGGFPEKNVSLDQVAAEHSGSAARFPSITAGLGEGTDMCWTRSGVRIPPVNNPARLFEALFVENSKAQRDLERQRLGQRDSVLDALLESANSLYGNLNG
;
A
#
# COMPACT_ATOMS: atom_id res chain seq x y z
N MET A 1 -3.24 54.71 40.12
CA MET A 1 -3.56 54.48 38.69
C MET A 1 -2.27 54.64 37.87
N LYS A 2 -1.68 53.56 37.35
CA LYS A 2 -0.51 53.63 36.45
C LYS A 2 -1.01 53.66 35.00
N LYS A 3 -0.63 54.69 34.23
CA LYS A 3 -0.96 54.86 32.81
C LYS A 3 -0.30 53.73 32.00
N LEU A 4 -1.10 52.97 31.24
CA LEU A 4 -0.61 52.06 30.20
C LEU A 4 0.02 52.91 29.10
N SER A 5 1.31 52.72 28.86
CA SER A 5 2.07 53.36 27.78
C SER A 5 1.42 53.05 26.43
N SER A 6 1.17 54.09 25.63
CA SER A 6 0.63 53.97 24.28
C SER A 6 1.57 53.17 23.38
N LEU A 7 1.15 51.98 22.98
CA LEU A 7 1.83 51.21 21.93
C LEU A 7 1.91 52.07 20.66
N ASN A 8 3.14 52.36 20.22
CA ASN A 8 3.36 53.19 19.05
C ASN A 8 2.92 52.42 17.80
N ARG A 9 1.92 52.96 17.09
CA ARG A 9 1.35 52.36 15.87
C ARG A 9 2.42 51.99 14.84
N ARG A 10 3.51 52.77 14.78
CA ARG A 10 4.67 52.49 13.91
C ARG A 10 5.45 51.25 14.34
N GLN A 11 5.67 51.06 15.64
CA GLN A 11 6.34 49.87 16.17
C GLN A 11 5.48 48.62 16.00
N PHE A 12 4.16 48.75 16.17
CA PHE A 12 3.21 47.66 15.90
C PHE A 12 3.28 47.21 14.44
N LEU A 13 3.19 48.15 13.49
CA LEU A 13 3.23 47.83 12.06
C LEU A 13 4.61 47.30 11.61
N GLN A 14 5.70 47.79 12.20
CA GLN A 14 7.04 47.27 11.94
C GLN A 14 7.22 45.83 12.44
N GLY A 15 6.65 45.49 13.61
CA GLY A 15 6.66 44.12 14.13
C GLY A 15 5.79 43.15 13.32
N SER A 16 4.61 43.59 12.88
CA SER A 16 3.70 42.76 12.07
C SER A 16 4.25 42.45 10.68
N GLY A 17 4.99 43.37 10.05
CA GLY A 17 5.62 43.14 8.75
C GLY A 17 6.69 42.04 8.79
N VAL A 18 7.51 42.03 9.85
CA VAL A 18 8.54 40.99 10.06
C VAL A 18 7.91 39.61 10.29
N ALA A 19 6.79 39.55 11.02
CA ALA A 19 6.06 38.30 11.26
C ALA A 19 5.43 37.70 9.99
N LEU A 20 5.08 38.52 9.00
CA LEU A 20 4.55 38.05 7.71
C LEU A 20 5.65 37.67 6.70
N SER A 21 6.87 38.21 6.84
CA SER A 21 8.02 37.88 5.99
C SER A 21 8.84 36.70 6.48
N LEU A 22 8.69 36.32 7.75
CA LEU A 22 9.33 35.14 8.30
C LEU A 22 8.63 33.89 7.76
N PRO A 23 9.37 32.95 7.14
CA PRO A 23 8.87 31.59 6.97
C PRO A 23 8.34 31.12 8.32
N THR A 24 7.14 30.55 8.35
CA THR A 24 6.64 29.91 9.56
C THR A 24 7.68 28.89 10.00
N PHE A 25 8.40 29.17 11.08
CA PHE A 25 9.33 28.22 11.67
C PHE A 25 8.55 26.92 11.92
N GLU A 26 9.00 25.81 11.32
CA GLU A 26 8.46 24.45 11.51
C GLU A 26 8.25 24.10 13.00
N SER A 27 8.95 24.79 13.90
CA SER A 27 8.79 24.69 15.36
C SER A 27 7.41 25.09 15.89
N PHE A 28 6.62 25.90 15.17
CA PHE A 28 5.23 26.22 15.50
C PHE A 28 4.20 25.46 14.64
N ALA A 29 4.65 24.68 13.65
CA ALA A 29 3.77 23.85 12.82
C ALA A 29 3.27 22.58 13.56
N VAL A 30 3.66 22.39 14.82
CA VAL A 30 3.11 21.38 15.71
C VAL A 30 1.79 21.90 16.31
N ALA A 31 0.69 21.80 15.55
CA ALA A 31 -0.70 21.71 16.02
C ALA A 31 -1.75 22.25 15.03
N ALA A 32 -1.42 22.43 13.73
CA ALA A 32 -2.44 22.10 12.75
C ALA A 32 -2.50 20.57 12.75
N ALA A 33 -3.32 20.00 13.65
CA ALA A 33 -3.72 18.61 13.54
C ALA A 33 -4.29 18.47 12.12
N THR A 34 -3.47 17.99 11.19
CA THR A 34 -3.94 17.51 9.91
C THR A 34 -4.98 16.49 10.29
N ALA A 35 -6.26 16.83 10.12
CA ALA A 35 -7.35 15.93 10.44
C ALA A 35 -6.97 14.58 9.82
N ASP A 36 -6.74 13.60 10.70
CA ASP A 36 -6.04 12.37 10.37
C ASP A 36 -6.84 11.69 9.28
N LYS A 37 -6.43 11.87 8.02
CA LYS A 37 -7.22 11.38 6.89
C LYS A 37 -7.23 9.87 7.02
N PRO A 38 -8.41 9.23 7.06
CA PRO A 38 -8.46 7.79 7.25
C PRO A 38 -7.63 7.12 6.16
N LEU A 39 -6.72 6.24 6.58
CA LEU A 39 -5.86 5.48 5.68
C LEU A 39 -6.73 4.75 4.65
N ARG A 40 -6.52 5.07 3.38
CA ARG A 40 -7.15 4.34 2.28
C ARG A 40 -6.43 3.01 2.11
N ARG A 41 -7.20 1.94 2.01
CA ARG A 41 -6.68 0.57 1.86
C ARG A 41 -7.30 -0.05 0.62
N ILE A 42 -6.54 -0.90 -0.06
CA ILE A 42 -7.01 -1.75 -1.15
C ILE A 42 -7.07 -3.18 -0.62
N LEU A 43 -8.17 -3.88 -0.91
CA LEU A 43 -8.30 -5.30 -0.65
C LEU A 43 -8.53 -6.01 -1.98
N ALA A 44 -7.57 -6.85 -2.36
CA ALA A 44 -7.71 -7.76 -3.47
C ALA A 44 -8.05 -9.15 -2.95
N ILE A 45 -9.16 -9.72 -3.43
CA ILE A 45 -9.56 -11.11 -3.16
C ILE A 45 -9.58 -11.82 -4.50
N GLY A 46 -8.66 -12.77 -4.69
CA GLY A 46 -8.71 -13.68 -5.81
C GLY A 46 -8.97 -15.09 -5.33
N ASN A 47 -9.74 -15.82 -6.12
CA ASN A 47 -9.98 -17.23 -5.96
C ASN A 47 -9.43 -17.97 -7.20
N HIS A 48 -8.97 -19.21 -6.99
CA HIS A 48 -8.61 -20.08 -8.10
C HIS A 48 -9.81 -20.22 -9.05
N LEU A 49 -9.57 -20.14 -10.36
CA LEU A 49 -10.57 -20.20 -11.45
C LEU A 49 -11.59 -19.05 -11.49
N GLY A 50 -11.56 -18.07 -10.59
CA GLY A 50 -12.48 -16.94 -10.63
C GLY A 50 -13.93 -17.32 -10.29
N PHE A 51 -14.87 -16.41 -10.58
CA PHE A 51 -16.30 -16.63 -10.34
C PHE A 51 -16.97 -17.27 -11.56
N HIS A 52 -18.05 -18.03 -11.35
CA HIS A 52 -18.89 -18.52 -12.45
C HIS A 52 -19.65 -17.34 -13.10
N PRO A 53 -19.28 -16.88 -14.31
CA PRO A 53 -19.76 -15.60 -14.83
C PRO A 53 -21.29 -15.47 -14.95
N PRO A 54 -22.04 -16.49 -15.43
CA PRO A 54 -23.51 -16.43 -15.51
C PRO A 54 -24.22 -16.24 -14.17
N ALA A 55 -23.59 -16.63 -13.06
CA ALA A 55 -24.15 -16.47 -11.72
C ALA A 55 -23.61 -15.24 -10.98
N PHE A 56 -22.58 -14.58 -11.50
CA PHE A 56 -21.91 -13.43 -10.87
C PHE A 56 -22.28 -12.10 -11.50
N PHE A 57 -22.20 -11.96 -12.83
CA PHE A 57 -22.47 -10.68 -13.47
C PHE A 57 -23.98 -10.43 -13.64
N PRO A 58 -24.47 -9.21 -13.34
CA PRO A 58 -25.82 -8.81 -13.68
C PRO A 58 -26.02 -8.72 -15.20
N GLU A 59 -27.24 -8.98 -15.68
CA GLU A 59 -27.59 -8.89 -17.11
C GLU A 59 -27.79 -7.45 -17.59
N THR A 60 -28.15 -6.54 -16.68
CA THR A 60 -28.42 -5.13 -16.98
C THR A 60 -27.44 -4.22 -16.25
N ALA A 61 -27.15 -3.07 -16.87
CA ALA A 61 -26.30 -2.03 -16.28
C ALA A 61 -27.12 -1.02 -15.46
N GLY A 62 -26.41 -0.18 -14.70
CA GLY A 62 -26.99 0.93 -13.93
C GLY A 62 -27.13 0.63 -12.44
N VAL A 63 -27.49 1.66 -11.68
CA VAL A 63 -27.55 1.60 -10.21
C VAL A 63 -28.56 0.55 -9.72
N ASN A 64 -29.66 0.38 -10.47
CA ASN A 64 -30.81 -0.46 -10.12
C ASN A 64 -30.83 -1.80 -10.88
N TYR A 65 -29.69 -2.33 -11.30
CA TYR A 65 -29.66 -3.66 -11.91
C TYR A 65 -30.23 -4.73 -10.97
N THR A 66 -30.81 -5.78 -11.53
CA THR A 66 -31.25 -6.95 -10.78
C THR A 66 -30.04 -7.77 -10.35
N SER A 67 -29.89 -8.02 -9.05
CA SER A 67 -28.76 -8.80 -8.54
C SER A 67 -28.77 -10.25 -9.01
N SER A 68 -27.59 -10.70 -9.45
CA SER A 68 -27.32 -12.08 -9.85
C SER A 68 -27.37 -13.03 -8.64
N ALA A 69 -27.42 -14.34 -8.90
CA ALA A 69 -27.58 -15.36 -7.87
C ALA A 69 -26.53 -15.27 -6.75
N THR A 70 -25.26 -15.03 -7.11
CA THR A 70 -24.17 -14.95 -6.11
C THR A 70 -24.17 -13.62 -5.35
N LEU A 71 -24.53 -12.51 -6.01
CA LEU A 71 -24.57 -11.17 -5.39
C LEU A 71 -25.72 -11.00 -4.40
N LYS A 72 -26.78 -11.81 -4.50
CA LYS A 72 -27.89 -11.80 -3.51
C LYS A 72 -27.41 -11.95 -2.07
N ASN A 73 -26.32 -12.68 -1.84
CA ASN A 73 -25.75 -12.88 -0.49
C ASN A 73 -25.23 -11.58 0.14
N ILE A 74 -24.91 -10.57 -0.66
CA ILE A 74 -24.40 -9.27 -0.23
C ILE A 74 -25.35 -8.12 -0.58
N GLU A 75 -26.59 -8.41 -0.95
CA GLU A 75 -27.59 -7.41 -1.40
C GLU A 75 -27.82 -6.30 -0.37
N LYS A 76 -27.73 -6.62 0.93
CA LYS A 76 -27.81 -5.63 2.01
C LYS A 76 -26.78 -4.49 1.90
N HIS A 77 -25.72 -4.68 1.10
CA HIS A 77 -24.68 -3.70 0.83
C HIS A 77 -24.76 -3.08 -0.57
N ARG A 78 -25.90 -3.22 -1.29
CA ARG A 78 -26.13 -2.74 -2.67
C ARG A 78 -25.58 -1.32 -2.96
N LYS A 79 -25.67 -0.41 -1.98
CA LYS A 79 -25.20 0.99 -2.11
C LYS A 79 -23.70 1.20 -1.88
N ASN A 80 -22.98 0.15 -1.46
CA ASN A 80 -21.57 0.20 -1.05
C ASN A 80 -20.64 -0.52 -2.03
N PHE A 81 -21.15 -1.06 -3.14
CA PHE A 81 -20.34 -1.68 -4.17
C PHE A 81 -20.89 -1.42 -5.56
N THR A 82 -20.03 -1.58 -6.57
CA THR A 82 -20.39 -1.58 -7.98
C THR A 82 -19.75 -2.79 -8.62
N VAL A 83 -20.48 -3.48 -9.48
CA VAL A 83 -19.95 -4.60 -10.24
C VAL A 83 -19.62 -4.13 -11.64
N PHE A 84 -18.37 -4.35 -12.02
CA PHE A 84 -17.86 -4.07 -13.36
C PHE A 84 -17.68 -5.40 -14.08
N SER A 85 -18.27 -5.52 -15.28
CA SER A 85 -18.01 -6.60 -16.22
C SER A 85 -16.97 -6.17 -17.27
N ASN A 86 -16.40 -7.14 -17.99
CA ASN A 86 -15.44 -6.91 -19.08
C ASN A 86 -14.15 -6.17 -18.66
N LEU A 87 -13.70 -6.37 -17.42
CA LEU A 87 -12.41 -5.90 -16.90
C LEU A 87 -11.40 -7.04 -16.73
N ASP A 88 -11.57 -8.15 -17.46
CA ASP A 88 -10.61 -9.25 -17.43
C ASP A 88 -9.44 -9.01 -18.39
N HIS A 89 -8.33 -9.70 -18.14
CA HIS A 89 -7.09 -9.55 -18.90
C HIS A 89 -7.05 -10.40 -20.18
N GLY A 90 -8.11 -11.17 -20.49
CA GLY A 90 -8.09 -12.17 -21.56
C GLY A 90 -7.11 -13.33 -21.33
N THR A 91 -6.53 -13.43 -20.12
CA THR A 91 -5.51 -14.43 -19.78
C THR A 91 -6.13 -15.81 -19.56
N THR A 92 -5.53 -16.83 -20.14
CA THR A 92 -5.93 -18.24 -19.99
C THR A 92 -4.84 -19.06 -19.30
N GLY A 93 -5.19 -20.18 -18.68
CA GLY A 93 -4.20 -21.04 -17.99
C GLY A 93 -4.72 -21.90 -16.83
N GLY A 94 -6.05 -22.03 -16.66
CA GLY A 94 -6.63 -22.82 -15.57
C GLY A 94 -6.20 -22.30 -14.19
N HIS A 95 -5.85 -23.21 -13.26
CA HIS A 95 -5.37 -22.84 -11.92
C HIS A 95 -4.14 -21.93 -11.96
N SER A 96 -3.24 -22.12 -12.94
CA SER A 96 -2.01 -21.32 -13.05
C SER A 96 -2.26 -19.89 -13.54
N GLY A 97 -3.39 -19.64 -14.22
CA GLY A 97 -3.73 -18.33 -14.77
C GLY A 97 -4.03 -17.26 -13.72
N VAL A 98 -4.28 -17.67 -12.47
CA VAL A 98 -4.52 -16.73 -11.35
C VAL A 98 -3.31 -15.85 -11.06
N ASN A 99 -2.11 -16.25 -11.53
CA ASN A 99 -0.89 -15.45 -11.38
C ASN A 99 -0.93 -14.07 -12.02
N ALA A 100 -1.81 -13.90 -13.02
CA ALA A 100 -1.99 -12.67 -13.76
C ALA A 100 -3.04 -11.74 -13.13
N PHE A 101 -3.73 -12.15 -12.04
CA PHE A 101 -4.89 -11.43 -11.52
C PHE A 101 -4.59 -9.95 -11.19
N LEU A 102 -3.45 -9.70 -10.52
CA LEU A 102 -3.03 -8.35 -10.13
C LEU A 102 -1.97 -7.72 -11.05
N THR A 103 -1.58 -8.40 -12.13
CA THR A 103 -0.48 -7.96 -13.02
C THR A 103 -0.93 -7.80 -14.47
N GLY A 104 -2.00 -8.47 -14.88
CA GLY A 104 -2.45 -8.59 -16.28
C GLY A 104 -1.56 -9.44 -17.17
N ILE A 105 -0.45 -9.96 -16.63
CA ILE A 105 0.59 -10.66 -17.37
C ILE A 105 0.88 -11.97 -16.64
N ARG A 106 0.95 -13.09 -17.37
CA ARG A 106 1.34 -14.36 -16.75
C ARG A 106 2.80 -14.34 -16.38
N LYS A 107 3.16 -15.01 -15.29
CA LYS A 107 4.54 -15.00 -14.80
C LYS A 107 5.53 -15.49 -15.84
N GLU A 108 5.17 -16.53 -16.59
CA GLU A 108 5.94 -17.12 -17.69
C GLU A 108 6.18 -16.15 -18.85
N ASP A 109 5.27 -15.20 -19.10
CA ASP A 109 5.34 -14.24 -20.21
C ASP A 109 6.01 -12.91 -19.79
N SER A 110 6.22 -12.70 -18.48
CA SER A 110 6.69 -11.43 -17.92
C SER A 110 8.11 -11.00 -18.31
N GLY A 111 8.92 -11.91 -18.86
CA GLY A 111 10.32 -11.64 -19.20
C GLY A 111 10.51 -10.55 -20.27
N GLY A 112 9.52 -10.35 -21.14
CA GLY A 112 9.53 -9.34 -22.20
C GLY A 112 9.06 -7.95 -21.78
N PHE A 113 8.57 -7.77 -20.55
CA PHE A 113 7.95 -6.53 -20.10
C PHE A 113 8.90 -5.68 -19.24
N PRO A 114 8.96 -4.34 -19.44
CA PRO A 114 9.84 -3.46 -18.66
C PRO A 114 9.61 -3.54 -17.14
N GLU A 115 8.35 -3.67 -16.72
CA GLU A 115 7.95 -3.77 -15.31
C GLU A 115 7.89 -5.22 -14.82
N LYS A 116 8.37 -6.17 -15.63
CA LYS A 116 8.28 -7.60 -15.40
C LYS A 116 6.85 -8.03 -15.07
N ASN A 117 6.62 -8.44 -13.82
CA ASN A 117 5.33 -8.91 -13.33
C ASN A 117 4.93 -8.22 -12.03
N VAL A 118 5.34 -6.96 -11.79
CA VAL A 118 4.98 -6.28 -10.54
C VAL A 118 3.46 -6.22 -10.37
N SER A 119 2.97 -6.56 -9.18
CA SER A 119 1.53 -6.61 -8.93
C SER A 119 0.98 -5.28 -8.40
N LEU A 120 -0.30 -5.02 -8.70
CA LEU A 120 -1.03 -3.81 -8.30
C LEU A 120 -0.91 -3.51 -6.79
N ASP A 121 -0.97 -4.53 -5.93
CA ASP A 121 -0.84 -4.37 -4.49
C ASP A 121 0.55 -3.87 -4.07
N GLN A 122 1.60 -4.27 -4.80
CA GLN A 122 2.97 -3.81 -4.52
C GLN A 122 3.19 -2.38 -5.00
N VAL A 123 2.63 -2.01 -6.16
CA VAL A 123 2.62 -0.62 -6.62
C VAL A 123 1.87 0.28 -5.62
N ALA A 124 0.73 -0.18 -5.11
CA ALA A 124 -0.03 0.55 -4.09
C ALA A 124 0.74 0.67 -2.76
N ALA A 125 1.46 -0.38 -2.36
CA ALA A 125 2.30 -0.41 -1.16
C ALA A 125 3.49 0.56 -1.27
N GLU A 126 4.13 0.67 -2.43
CA GLU A 126 5.19 1.65 -2.66
C GLU A 126 4.65 3.09 -2.60
N HIS A 127 3.43 3.33 -3.08
CA HIS A 127 2.84 4.67 -3.11
C HIS A 127 2.30 5.14 -1.75
N SER A 128 1.68 4.25 -0.98
CA SER A 128 0.92 4.63 0.22
C SER A 128 1.25 3.81 1.48
N GLY A 129 2.15 2.83 1.38
CA GLY A 129 2.46 1.90 2.45
C GLY A 129 3.19 2.52 3.63
N SER A 130 3.88 3.65 3.45
CA SER A 130 4.58 4.38 4.53
C SER A 130 3.64 4.88 5.62
N ALA A 131 2.35 5.05 5.31
CA ALA A 131 1.34 5.47 6.26
C ALA A 131 0.73 4.30 7.07
N ALA A 132 1.11 3.05 6.78
CA ALA A 132 0.62 1.86 7.46
C ALA A 132 1.77 1.08 8.13
N ARG A 133 1.48 0.41 9.25
CA ARG A 133 2.44 -0.49 9.93
C ARG A 133 2.97 -1.59 9.00
N PHE A 134 2.08 -2.12 8.15
CA PHE A 134 2.42 -3.09 7.12
C PHE A 134 2.05 -2.48 5.76
N PRO A 135 3.01 -2.27 4.85
CA PRO A 135 2.75 -1.62 3.57
C PRO A 135 1.94 -2.53 2.62
N SER A 136 2.09 -3.84 2.74
CA SER A 136 1.28 -4.86 2.06
C SER A 136 1.16 -6.11 2.94
N ILE A 137 0.04 -6.82 2.81
CA ILE A 137 -0.20 -8.11 3.46
C ILE A 137 -0.76 -9.05 2.41
N THR A 138 0.00 -10.07 2.06
CA THR A 138 -0.46 -11.21 1.27
C THR A 138 -0.89 -12.31 2.22
N ALA A 139 -2.15 -12.75 2.14
CA ALA A 139 -2.69 -13.83 2.96
C ALA A 139 -3.49 -14.80 2.10
N GLY A 140 -3.60 -16.06 2.54
CA GLY A 140 -4.30 -17.10 1.78
C GLY A 140 -4.64 -18.31 2.64
N LEU A 141 -5.54 -19.17 2.15
CA LEU A 141 -5.85 -20.45 2.78
C LEU A 141 -5.00 -21.56 2.15
N GLY A 142 -4.51 -22.51 2.95
CA GLY A 142 -3.66 -23.60 2.47
C GLY A 142 -2.35 -23.09 1.87
N GLU A 143 -2.02 -23.48 0.64
CA GLU A 143 -0.89 -22.93 -0.11
C GLU A 143 -1.14 -21.51 -0.65
N GLY A 144 -2.40 -21.04 -0.55
CA GLY A 144 -2.87 -19.76 -1.04
C GLY A 144 -2.96 -19.68 -2.57
N THR A 145 -2.87 -18.46 -3.08
CA THR A 145 -3.00 -18.13 -4.50
C THR A 145 -1.85 -17.20 -4.90
N ASP A 146 -1.21 -17.48 -6.03
CA ASP A 146 0.02 -16.82 -6.46
C ASP A 146 -0.24 -15.45 -7.11
N MET A 147 -0.79 -14.50 -6.35
CA MET A 147 -1.27 -13.22 -6.93
C MET A 147 -0.28 -12.06 -6.80
N CYS A 148 0.65 -12.13 -5.85
CA CYS A 148 1.48 -11.00 -5.44
C CYS A 148 2.93 -11.19 -5.88
N TRP A 149 3.50 -10.14 -6.49
CA TRP A 149 4.80 -10.18 -7.14
C TRP A 149 5.57 -8.88 -6.90
N THR A 150 6.81 -9.01 -6.43
CA THR A 150 7.70 -7.85 -6.23
C THR A 150 7.99 -7.13 -7.55
N ARG A 151 8.56 -5.93 -7.47
CA ARG A 151 9.07 -5.18 -8.63
C ARG A 151 10.07 -5.97 -9.49
N SER A 152 10.84 -6.87 -8.86
CA SER A 152 11.76 -7.77 -9.57
C SER A 152 11.09 -8.99 -10.20
N GLY A 153 9.77 -9.14 -10.04
CA GLY A 153 8.96 -10.24 -10.55
C GLY A 153 9.07 -11.51 -9.70
N VAL A 154 9.43 -11.39 -8.41
CA VAL A 154 9.56 -12.52 -7.48
C VAL A 154 8.23 -12.71 -6.74
N ARG A 155 7.77 -13.96 -6.63
CA ARG A 155 6.55 -14.32 -5.91
C ARG A 155 6.66 -13.92 -4.44
N ILE A 156 5.60 -13.31 -3.91
CA ILE A 156 5.44 -13.04 -2.48
C ILE A 156 4.55 -14.13 -1.88
N PRO A 157 5.08 -15.04 -1.05
CA PRO A 157 4.28 -16.11 -0.45
C PRO A 157 3.21 -15.55 0.50
N PRO A 158 1.98 -16.10 0.48
CA PRO A 158 0.94 -15.69 1.40
C PRO A 158 1.23 -16.14 2.83
N VAL A 159 0.84 -15.32 3.80
CA VAL A 159 0.68 -15.77 5.19
C VAL A 159 -0.55 -16.68 5.25
N ASN A 160 -0.30 -17.97 5.50
CA ASN A 160 -1.33 -19.00 5.49
C ASN A 160 -1.74 -19.52 6.87
N ASN A 161 -1.11 -19.01 7.93
CA ASN A 161 -1.48 -19.31 9.31
C ASN A 161 -2.27 -18.13 9.90
N PRO A 162 -3.59 -18.26 10.13
CA PRO A 162 -4.42 -17.18 10.67
C PRO A 162 -3.99 -16.70 12.05
N ALA A 163 -3.48 -17.59 12.91
CA ALA A 163 -3.00 -17.21 14.24
C ALA A 163 -1.76 -16.32 14.15
N ARG A 164 -0.80 -16.65 13.27
CA ARG A 164 0.39 -15.81 13.04
C ARG A 164 0.03 -14.46 12.43
N LEU A 165 -0.93 -14.43 11.50
CA LEU A 165 -1.41 -13.19 10.92
C LEU A 165 -2.09 -12.31 11.98
N PHE A 166 -2.96 -12.90 12.81
CA PHE A 166 -3.62 -12.20 13.91
C PHE A 166 -2.61 -11.64 14.92
N GLU A 167 -1.63 -12.46 15.32
CA GLU A 167 -0.56 -12.03 16.23
C GLU A 167 0.20 -10.84 15.66
N ALA A 168 0.61 -10.89 14.39
CA ALA A 168 1.29 -9.78 13.74
C ALA A 168 0.46 -8.49 13.69
N LEU A 169 -0.85 -8.61 13.45
CA LEU A 169 -1.76 -7.48 13.29
C LEU A 169 -2.19 -6.83 14.61
N PHE A 170 -2.50 -7.65 15.62
CA PHE A 170 -3.25 -7.21 16.80
C PHE A 170 -2.52 -7.39 18.12
N VAL A 171 -1.48 -8.24 18.18
CA VAL A 171 -0.72 -8.42 19.42
C VAL A 171 0.38 -7.36 19.50
N GLU A 172 0.43 -6.67 20.65
CA GLU A 172 1.49 -5.72 20.93
C GLU A 172 2.75 -6.47 21.36
N ASN A 173 3.83 -6.31 20.59
CA ASN A 173 5.11 -6.90 20.94
C ASN A 173 5.64 -6.28 22.23
N SER A 174 6.20 -7.13 23.09
CA SER A 174 6.91 -6.66 24.30
C SER A 174 8.04 -5.69 23.93
N LYS A 175 8.47 -4.85 24.88
CA LYS A 175 9.61 -3.94 24.67
C LYS A 175 10.85 -4.69 24.15
N ALA A 176 11.17 -5.85 24.75
CA ALA A 176 12.29 -6.69 24.33
C ALA A 176 12.18 -7.16 22.87
N GLN A 177 11.00 -7.58 22.42
CA GLN A 177 10.78 -8.00 21.03
C GLN A 177 10.88 -6.83 20.05
N ARG A 178 10.41 -5.63 20.43
CA ARG A 178 10.55 -4.43 19.60
C ARG A 178 12.01 -4.00 19.47
N ASP A 179 12.78 -4.08 20.55
CA ASP A 179 14.21 -3.76 20.55
C ASP A 179 15.00 -4.75 19.69
N LEU A 180 14.67 -6.04 19.76
CA LEU A 180 15.26 -7.08 18.91
C LEU A 180 14.95 -6.84 17.43
N GLU A 181 13.69 -6.54 17.08
CA GLU A 181 13.32 -6.27 15.68
C GLU A 181 14.01 -5.00 15.16
N ARG A 182 14.14 -3.95 15.98
CA ARG A 182 14.90 -2.75 15.62
C ARG A 182 16.37 -3.06 15.35
N GLN A 183 16.99 -3.90 16.18
CA GLN A 183 18.37 -4.35 15.95
C GLN A 183 18.49 -5.13 14.64
N ARG A 184 17.53 -6.02 14.35
CA ARG A 184 17.48 -6.79 13.11
C ARG A 184 17.33 -5.89 11.88
N LEU A 185 16.47 -4.87 11.93
CA LEU A 185 16.30 -3.90 10.86
C LEU A 185 17.60 -3.12 10.62
N GLY A 186 18.24 -2.63 11.68
CA GLY A 186 19.53 -1.92 11.55
C GLY A 186 20.64 -2.78 10.96
N GLN A 187 20.67 -4.09 11.24
CA GLN A 187 21.59 -5.02 10.60
C GLN A 187 21.32 -5.18 9.10
N ARG A 188 20.04 -5.19 8.68
CA ARG A 188 19.68 -5.30 7.25
C ARG A 188 20.11 -4.06 6.48
N ASP A 189 19.92 -2.87 7.05
CA ASP A 189 20.37 -1.62 6.45
C ASP A 189 21.89 -1.62 6.24
N SER A 190 22.66 -2.01 7.28
CA SER A 190 24.12 -2.14 7.17
C SER A 190 24.57 -3.13 6.08
N VAL A 191 23.83 -4.23 5.88
CA VAL A 191 24.14 -5.21 4.81
C VAL A 191 23.85 -4.61 3.44
N LEU A 192 22.76 -3.87 3.27
CA LEU A 192 22.44 -3.18 2.01
C LEU A 192 23.47 -2.10 1.69
N ASP A 193 23.93 -1.35 2.69
CA ASP A 193 24.98 -0.34 2.53
C ASP A 193 26.31 -0.98 2.10
N ALA A 194 26.71 -2.08 2.74
CA ALA A 194 27.91 -2.82 2.37
C ALA A 194 27.83 -3.38 0.93
N LEU A 195 26.65 -3.85 0.51
CA LEU A 195 26.42 -4.31 -0.86
C LEU A 195 26.46 -3.15 -1.87
N LEU A 196 25.91 -1.98 -1.52
CA LEU A 196 25.97 -0.78 -2.36
C LEU A 196 27.40 -0.26 -2.51
N GLU A 197 28.18 -0.23 -1.42
CA GLU A 197 29.61 0.14 -1.47
C GLU A 197 30.42 -0.85 -2.34
N SER A 198 30.15 -2.14 -2.19
CA SER A 198 30.76 -3.19 -3.03
C SER A 198 30.38 -3.03 -4.51
N ALA A 199 29.12 -2.71 -4.81
CA ALA A 199 28.67 -2.46 -6.18
C ALA A 199 29.36 -1.22 -6.78
N ASN A 200 29.43 -0.11 -6.03
CA ASN A 200 30.06 1.13 -6.48
C ASN A 200 31.57 0.98 -6.71
N SER A 201 32.28 0.27 -5.83
CA SER A 201 33.72 0.01 -6.00
C SER A 201 34.01 -0.86 -7.23
N LEU A 202 33.12 -1.81 -7.56
CA LEU A 202 33.22 -2.61 -8.77
C LEU A 202 33.00 -1.76 -10.04
N TYR A 203 32.00 -0.86 -10.05
CA TYR A 203 31.78 0.06 -11.16
C TYR A 203 32.92 1.07 -11.36
N GLY A 204 33.57 1.51 -10.29
CA GLY A 204 34.74 2.38 -10.36
C GLY A 204 35.96 1.71 -10.99
N ASN A 205 36.11 0.39 -10.83
CA ASN A 205 37.26 -0.38 -11.32
C ASN A 205 37.10 -0.91 -12.76
N LEU A 206 35.90 -0.85 -13.35
CA LEU A 206 35.64 -1.30 -14.73
C LEU A 206 35.70 -0.17 -15.78
N ASN A 207 35.89 1.09 -15.34
CA ASN A 207 36.08 2.25 -16.21
C ASN A 207 37.57 2.70 -16.28
N GLY A 208 38.49 1.81 -15.96
CA GLY A 208 39.95 2.00 -16.06
C GLY A 208 40.57 1.15 -17.15
#